data_AF-A0A9E2Z1G3-F1
#
_entry.id   AF-A0A9E2Z1G3-F1
#
_cell.length_a   1.000
_cell.length_b   1.000
_cell.length_c   1.000
_cell.angle_alpha   90.00
_cell.angle_beta   90.00
_cell.angle_gamma   90.00
#
_symmetry.space_group_name_H-M   'P 1'
#
loop_
_entity.id
_entity.type
_entity.pdbx_description
1 polymer ?
#
loop_
_entity_poly.entity_id
_entity_poly.type
_entity_poly.pdbx_seq_one_letter_code
_entity_poly.pdbx_strand_id
1 'polypeptide(L)'
;MSHADFQNEIYSGGLSGVRPALPTDLTRLEALAAERLSTEVYAYVAGSAGTAATARANRAAFAKWRLVPRMLRDVSQPELSVTVFGTTMPA
;
A
#
# COMPACT_ATOMS: atom_id res chain seq x y z
N MET A 1 3.25 -13.92 -13.01
CA MET A 1 2.61 -13.80 -11.68
C MET A 1 2.14 -12.37 -11.58
N SER A 2 0.84 -12.18 -11.37
CA SER A 2 0.25 -10.86 -11.17
C SER A 2 0.48 -10.42 -9.72
N HIS A 3 0.55 -9.11 -9.47
CA HIS A 3 0.56 -8.56 -8.10
C HIS A 3 -0.65 -9.01 -7.29
N ALA A 4 -1.76 -9.27 -7.98
CA ALA A 4 -2.98 -9.77 -7.37
C ALA A 4 -2.84 -11.20 -6.81
N ASP A 5 -1.84 -11.98 -7.25
CA ASP A 5 -1.66 -13.38 -6.83
C ASP A 5 -1.27 -13.49 -5.34
N PHE A 6 -0.67 -12.44 -4.76
CA PHE A 6 -0.31 -12.39 -3.33
C PHE A 6 -1.52 -12.64 -2.40
N GLN A 7 -2.72 -12.22 -2.81
CA GLN A 7 -3.93 -12.47 -2.02
C GLN A 7 -4.26 -13.97 -1.92
N ASN A 8 -3.93 -14.75 -2.96
CA ASN A 8 -4.21 -16.18 -3.01
C ASN A 8 -3.37 -16.94 -1.97
N GLU A 9 -2.14 -16.49 -1.73
CA GLU A 9 -1.28 -17.02 -0.67
C GLU A 9 -1.89 -16.76 0.71
N ILE A 10 -2.37 -15.54 0.96
CA ILE A 10 -3.04 -15.17 2.23
C ILE A 10 -4.28 -16.05 2.44
N TYR A 11 -5.14 -16.20 1.44
CA TYR A 11 -6.35 -17.02 1.56
C TYR A 11 -6.02 -18.51 1.75
N SER A 12 -5.07 -19.04 0.99
CA SER A 12 -4.65 -20.45 1.10
C SER A 12 -4.04 -20.75 2.48
N GLY A 13 -3.24 -19.83 3.01
CA GLY A 13 -2.74 -19.90 4.39
C GLY A 13 -3.87 -19.88 5.41
N GLY A 14 -4.85 -18.99 5.21
CA GLY A 14 -6.04 -18.89 6.06
C GLY A 14 -6.86 -20.18 6.14
N LEU A 15 -7.01 -20.91 5.03
CA LEU A 15 -7.65 -22.23 5.01
C LEU A 15 -6.93 -23.27 5.88
N SER A 16 -5.62 -23.10 6.03
CA SER A 16 -4.77 -23.94 6.89
C SER A 16 -4.63 -23.38 8.31
N GLY A 17 -5.42 -22.37 8.68
CA GLY A 17 -5.39 -21.73 10.00
C GLY A 17 -4.25 -20.73 10.21
N VAL A 18 -3.44 -20.45 9.19
CA VAL A 18 -2.34 -19.48 9.25
C VAL A 18 -2.88 -18.06 9.10
N ARG A 19 -2.52 -17.18 10.02
CA ARG A 19 -2.83 -15.74 9.93
C ARG A 19 -1.63 -14.97 9.42
N PRO A 20 -1.81 -13.96 8.55
CA PRO A 20 -0.72 -13.12 8.09
C PRO A 20 -0.11 -12.37 9.29
N ALA A 21 1.22 -12.22 9.27
CA ALA A 21 1.95 -11.55 10.36
C ALA A 21 1.68 -10.04 10.44
N LEU A 22 1.28 -9.44 9.31
CA LEU A 22 0.94 -8.03 9.18
C LEU A 22 -0.54 -7.87 8.78
N PRO A 23 -1.18 -6.73 9.11
CA PRO A 23 -2.56 -6.47 8.70
C PRO A 23 -2.67 -6.31 7.19
N THR A 24 -3.80 -6.74 6.63
CA THR A 24 -4.19 -6.47 5.24
C THR A 24 -4.75 -5.06 5.05
N ASP A 25 -5.01 -4.34 6.15
CA ASP A 25 -5.35 -2.92 6.18
C ASP A 25 -4.09 -2.09 6.44
N LEU A 26 -3.51 -1.54 5.37
CA LEU A 26 -2.28 -0.75 5.42
C LEU A 26 -2.42 0.51 6.28
N THR A 27 -3.64 1.01 6.52
CA THR A 27 -3.85 2.19 7.37
C THR A 27 -3.55 1.94 8.84
N ARG A 28 -3.42 0.67 9.25
CA ARG A 28 -3.07 0.28 10.63
C ARG A 28 -1.58 0.18 10.89
N LEU A 29 -0.75 0.17 9.84
CA LEU A 29 0.69 -0.05 9.99
C LEU A 29 1.36 1.04 10.82
N GLU A 30 0.92 2.30 10.69
CA GLU A 30 1.45 3.43 11.47
C GLU A 30 1.25 3.21 12.98
N ALA A 31 0.03 2.85 13.40
CA ALA A 31 -0.26 2.56 14.80
C ALA A 31 0.54 1.36 15.33
N LEU A 32 0.64 0.28 14.55
CA LEU A 32 1.43 -0.90 14.91
C LEU A 32 2.93 -0.61 14.98
N ALA A 33 3.43 0.33 14.19
CA ALA A 33 4.81 0.79 14.24
C ALA A 33 5.07 1.65 15.48
N ALA A 34 4.11 2.51 15.86
CA ALA A 34 4.18 3.31 17.09
C ALA A 34 4.32 2.45 18.35
N GLU A 35 3.71 1.26 18.36
CA GLU A 35 3.82 0.29 19.46
C GLU A 35 5.19 -0.44 19.53
N ARG A 36 5.94 -0.48 18.42
CA ARG A 36 7.15 -1.30 18.29
C ARG A 36 8.45 -0.49 18.25
N LEU A 37 8.40 0.74 17.75
CA LEU A 37 9.56 1.61 17.62
C LEU A 37 9.79 2.39 18.91
N SER A 38 11.03 2.83 19.15
CA SER A 38 11.26 3.84 20.19
C SER A 38 10.56 5.14 19.81
N THR A 39 10.21 5.94 20.82
CA THR A 39 9.51 7.22 20.63
C THR A 39 10.27 8.14 19.66
N GLU A 40 11.60 8.21 19.78
CA GLU A 40 12.45 9.06 18.95
C GLU A 40 12.44 8.62 17.48
N VAL A 41 12.57 7.31 17.24
CA VAL A 41 12.57 6.76 15.88
C VAL A 41 11.18 6.93 15.24
N TYR A 42 10.12 6.62 15.98
CA TYR A 42 8.76 6.83 15.50
C TYR A 42 8.50 8.30 15.16
N ALA A 43 8.85 9.22 16.08
CA ALA A 43 8.64 10.65 15.88
C ALA A 43 9.41 11.20 14.66
N TYR A 44 10.61 10.68 14.40
CA TYR A 44 11.38 11.06 13.22
C TYR A 44 10.73 10.60 11.91
N VAL A 45 10.24 9.36 11.86
CA VAL A 45 9.66 8.76 10.63
C VAL A 45 8.25 9.26 10.36
N ALA A 46 7.38 9.32 11.38
CA ALA A 46 5.99 9.73 11.25
C ALA A 46 5.83 11.27 11.24
N GLY A 47 6.84 12.00 11.69
CA GLY A 47 6.84 13.45 11.77
C GLY A 47 6.66 14.15 10.42
N SER A 48 6.15 15.38 10.47
CA SER A 48 5.98 16.25 9.30
C SER A 48 6.28 17.70 9.70
N ALA A 49 6.67 18.53 8.73
CA ALA A 49 7.02 19.92 9.01
C ALA A 49 5.85 20.72 9.61
N GLY A 50 6.15 21.54 10.62
CA GLY A 50 5.18 22.44 11.27
C GLY A 50 3.95 21.71 11.80
N THR A 51 2.76 22.21 11.45
CA THR A 51 1.47 21.63 11.89
C THR A 51 1.07 20.37 11.12
N ALA A 52 1.96 19.81 10.28
CA ALA A 52 1.70 18.71 9.36
C ALA A 52 0.55 18.97 8.34
N ALA A 53 0.21 20.25 8.09
CA ALA A 53 -0.87 20.62 7.19
C ALA A 53 -0.64 20.10 5.75
N THR A 54 0.60 20.20 5.25
CA THR A 54 0.96 19.71 3.91
C THR A 54 0.83 18.18 3.80
N ALA A 55 1.24 17.43 4.83
CA ALA A 55 1.10 15.97 4.83
C ALA A 55 -0.37 15.54 4.76
N ARG A 56 -1.24 16.19 5.56
CA ARG A 56 -2.70 15.97 5.49
C ARG A 56 -3.26 16.37 4.12
N ALA A 57 -2.80 17.48 3.54
CA ALA A 57 -3.22 17.94 2.22
C ALA A 57 -2.83 16.94 1.11
N ASN A 58 -1.64 16.35 1.18
CA ASN A 58 -1.19 15.31 0.24
C ASN A 58 -2.14 14.11 0.25
N ARG A 59 -2.55 13.62 1.42
CA ARG A 59 -3.51 12.50 1.53
C ARG A 59 -4.89 12.90 1.03
N ALA A 60 -5.38 14.07 1.42
CA ALA A 60 -6.69 14.58 1.00
C ALA A 60 -6.80 14.83 -0.51
N ALA A 61 -5.68 15.09 -1.20
CA ALA A 61 -5.68 15.30 -2.65
C ALA A 61 -6.19 14.08 -3.43
N PHE A 62 -5.89 12.85 -2.98
CA PHE A 62 -6.39 11.63 -3.63
C PHE A 62 -7.92 11.50 -3.54
N ALA A 63 -8.53 11.99 -2.46
CA ALA A 63 -9.98 11.96 -2.28
C ALA A 63 -10.75 12.90 -3.22
N LYS A 64 -10.06 13.73 -4.01
CA LYS A 64 -10.67 14.58 -5.04
C LYS A 64 -10.93 13.83 -6.35
N TRP A 65 -10.31 12.67 -6.55
CA TRP A 65 -10.37 11.91 -7.80
C TRP A 65 -11.07 10.57 -7.60
N ARG A 66 -11.73 10.07 -8.65
CA ARG A 66 -12.40 8.77 -8.68
C ARG A 66 -12.00 8.03 -9.95
N LEU A 67 -11.71 6.74 -9.83
CA LEU A 67 -11.53 5.86 -10.98
C LEU A 67 -12.92 5.50 -11.52
N VAL A 68 -13.13 5.63 -12.83
CA VAL A 68 -14.38 5.23 -13.50
C VAL A 68 -14.25 3.76 -13.89
N PRO A 69 -15.10 2.86 -13.37
CA PRO A 69 -15.09 1.45 -13.77
C PRO A 69 -15.36 1.29 -15.27
N ARG A 70 -14.56 0.46 -15.94
CA ARG A 70 -14.73 0.12 -17.36
C ARG A 70 -15.12 -1.36 -17.46
N MET A 71 -16.42 -1.60 -17.58
CA MET A 71 -16.98 -2.95 -17.65
C MET A 71 -16.61 -3.66 -18.95
N LEU A 72 -16.63 -5.00 -18.92
CA LEU A 72 -16.40 -5.88 -20.08
C LEU A 72 -15.03 -5.64 -20.77
N ARG A 73 -14.02 -5.25 -19.98
CA ARG A 73 -12.63 -5.11 -20.40
C ARG A 73 -11.86 -6.34 -19.92
N ASP A 74 -11.15 -7.01 -20.82
CA ASP A 74 -10.20 -8.04 -20.39
C ASP A 74 -9.02 -7.38 -19.68
N VAL A 75 -8.86 -7.73 -18.41
CA VAL A 75 -7.78 -7.27 -17.52
C VAL A 75 -7.18 -8.48 -16.79
N SER A 76 -7.25 -9.67 -17.39
CA SER A 76 -6.69 -10.90 -16.83
C SER A 76 -5.18 -10.82 -16.60
N GLN A 77 -4.46 -10.04 -17.41
CA GLN A 77 -3.01 -9.81 -17.29
C GLN A 77 -2.69 -8.31 -17.43
N PRO A 78 -2.85 -7.52 -16.36
CA PRO A 78 -2.46 -6.12 -16.39
C PRO A 78 -0.94 -6.00 -16.46
N GLU A 79 -0.44 -5.24 -17.44
CA GLU A 79 0.98 -4.95 -17.56
C GLU A 79 1.32 -3.66 -16.78
N LEU A 80 2.14 -3.80 -15.74
CA LEU A 80 2.49 -2.72 -14.82
C LEU A 80 3.95 -2.27 -14.94
N SER A 81 4.78 -2.95 -15.73
CA SER A 81 6.17 -2.54 -15.92
C SER A 81 6.27 -1.20 -16.63
N VAL A 82 7.34 -0.49 -16.35
CA VAL A 82 7.61 0.83 -16.92
C VAL A 82 9.10 1.04 -17.07
N THR A 83 9.52 1.71 -18.15
CA THR A 83 10.92 2.10 -18.34
C THR A 83 11.16 3.51 -17.83
N VAL A 84 12.08 3.65 -16.88
CA VAL A 84 12.50 4.93 -16.29
C VAL A 84 13.97 5.17 -16.63
N PHE A 85 14.25 6.22 -17.40
CA PHE A 85 15.61 6.57 -17.87
C PHE A 85 16.38 5.39 -18.49
N GLY A 86 15.70 4.58 -19.30
CA GLY A 86 16.28 3.40 -19.95
C GLY A 86 16.36 2.14 -19.08
N THR A 87 15.97 2.21 -17.81
CA THR A 87 15.89 1.05 -16.91
C THR A 87 14.46 0.53 -16.85
N THR A 88 14.26 -0.75 -17.15
CA THR A 88 12.94 -1.38 -16.98
C THR A 88 12.72 -1.69 -15.51
N MET A 89 11.68 -1.13 -14.91
CA MET A 89 11.25 -1.41 -13.55
C MET A 89 10.38 -2.66 -13.55
N PRO A 90 10.54 -3.57 -12.56
CA PRO A 90 9.63 -4.69 -12.43
C PRO A 90 8.21 -4.15 -12.26
N ALA A 91 7.28 -4.80 -12.97
CA ALA A 91 5.87 -4.73 -12.66
C ALA A 91 5.66 -5.11 -11.21
#